data_AF-A9MRT0-F1
#
_entry.id   AF-A9MRT0-F1
#
_cell.length_a   1.000
_cell.length_b   1.000
_cell.length_c   1.000
_cell.angle_alpha   90.00
_cell.angle_beta   90.00
_cell.angle_gamma   90.00
#
_symmetry.space_group_name_H-M   'P 1'
#
loop_
_entity.id
_entity.type
_entity.pdbx_description
1 polymer ?
#
loop_
_entity_poly.entity_id
_entity_poly.type
_entity_poly.pdbx_seq_one_letter_code
_entity_poly.pdbx_strand_id
1 'polypeptide(L)'
;MSSEYKRLPHLYNQLWAIFAGVKNKNDTEQLRAVLVPKMEERDGEMVDIHQKTRDDFFEALTAFAGCLKVALQSATFFTDKSFTEQDRNLYKETVKQMSSLRQWAMQVSGEQVNYDDYAEQVKKLLDKHVTGVAVREPDGVYEVGKMGKTEKPEEWDNNKTRNETDIIKTRVTKMIEHELCDDPYAQEAFSKLLRMVIEETEKLFDHPLKQYLLFREFEAQVEARKLSDIPDALAVNKHAQAYYGVFKKELPEVFAVNDDQVQHKWTKLAFEVDTIIVKAVAENSLNPQDIEKAVKTSLLPRLFTACREIGAGMNQVNRIVETIIQILRVGLMKS
;
A
#
# COMPACT_ATOMS: atom_id res chain seq x y z
N MET A 1 -13.87 -40.92 4.05
CA MET A 1 -14.32 -39.55 4.39
C MET A 1 -15.01 -39.41 5.77
N SER A 2 -15.12 -40.45 6.60
CA SER A 2 -15.94 -40.41 7.85
C SER A 2 -15.19 -39.98 9.13
N SER A 3 -13.95 -39.47 9.04
CA SER A 3 -13.13 -39.16 10.23
C SER A 3 -12.38 -37.84 10.15
N GLU A 4 -12.55 -37.04 9.09
CA GLU A 4 -11.84 -35.77 8.93
C GLU A 4 -12.19 -34.77 10.03
N TYR A 5 -13.42 -34.80 10.56
CA TYR A 5 -13.84 -33.95 11.68
C TYR A 5 -13.03 -34.20 12.97
N LYS A 6 -12.36 -35.36 13.12
CA LYS A 6 -11.46 -35.62 14.26
C LYS A 6 -10.17 -34.78 14.21
N ARG A 7 -9.87 -34.17 13.06
CA ARG A 7 -8.74 -33.22 12.92
C ARG A 7 -9.09 -31.81 13.36
N LEU A 8 -10.38 -31.48 13.58
CA LEU A 8 -10.83 -30.14 13.97
C LEU A 8 -10.12 -29.60 15.22
N PRO A 9 -9.95 -30.37 16.32
CA PRO A 9 -9.26 -29.84 17.51
C PRO A 9 -7.80 -29.52 17.24
N HIS A 10 -7.12 -30.32 16.40
CA HIS A 10 -5.73 -30.07 16.03
C HIS A 10 -5.59 -28.82 15.16
N LEU A 11 -6.44 -28.67 14.14
CA LEU A 11 -6.45 -27.49 13.27
C LEU A 11 -6.85 -26.21 14.03
N TYR A 12 -7.78 -26.32 14.98
CA TYR A 12 -8.11 -25.22 15.89
C TYR A 12 -6.90 -24.79 16.72
N ASN A 13 -6.17 -25.74 17.30
CA ASN A 13 -4.96 -25.43 18.07
C ASN A 13 -3.85 -24.84 17.18
N GLN A 14 -3.69 -25.33 15.95
CA GLN A 14 -2.72 -24.80 15.00
C GLN A 14 -3.05 -23.35 14.61
N LEU A 15 -4.33 -23.04 14.38
CA LEU A 15 -4.80 -21.67 14.12
C LEU A 15 -4.50 -20.74 15.30
N TRP A 16 -4.79 -21.18 16.52
CA TRP A 16 -4.52 -20.38 17.73
C TRP A 16 -3.05 -20.33 18.14
N ALA A 17 -2.20 -21.24 17.65
CA ALA A 17 -0.76 -21.23 17.89
C ALA A 17 -0.09 -20.01 17.26
N ILE A 18 -0.63 -19.51 16.15
CA ILE A 18 -0.15 -18.28 15.48
C ILE A 18 -0.29 -17.07 16.41
N PHE A 19 -1.34 -17.06 17.24
CA PHE A 19 -1.61 -16.02 18.24
C PHE A 19 -1.08 -16.38 19.64
N ALA A 20 -0.13 -17.32 19.78
CA ALA A 20 0.38 -17.75 21.09
C ALA A 20 1.00 -16.61 21.91
N GLY A 21 1.52 -15.57 21.26
CA GLY A 21 2.08 -14.37 21.91
C GLY A 21 1.04 -13.35 22.40
N VAL A 22 -0.24 -13.52 22.06
CA VAL A 22 -1.31 -12.59 22.43
C VAL A 22 -1.75 -12.82 23.87
N LYS A 23 -1.63 -11.79 24.72
CA LYS A 23 -2.00 -11.86 26.14
C LYS A 23 -3.51 -12.00 26.33
N ASN A 24 -4.31 -11.27 25.54
CA ASN A 24 -5.76 -11.34 25.60
C ASN A 24 -6.36 -11.75 24.25
N LYS A 25 -6.79 -13.01 24.14
CA LYS A 25 -7.39 -13.57 22.91
C LYS A 25 -8.79 -13.03 22.60
N ASN A 26 -9.42 -12.32 23.53
CA ASN A 26 -10.69 -11.63 23.30
C ASN A 26 -10.49 -10.18 22.85
N ASP A 27 -9.25 -9.67 22.89
CA ASP A 27 -8.92 -8.32 22.45
C ASP A 27 -8.63 -8.33 20.94
N THR A 28 -9.57 -7.77 20.18
CA THR A 28 -9.46 -7.68 18.73
C THR A 28 -8.24 -6.89 18.28
N GLU A 29 -7.80 -5.89 19.03
CA GLU A 29 -6.63 -5.08 18.66
C GLU A 29 -5.31 -5.83 18.85
N GLN A 30 -5.22 -6.71 19.84
CA GLN A 30 -4.03 -7.54 20.02
C GLN A 30 -3.94 -8.65 18.97
N LEU A 31 -5.08 -9.23 18.57
CA LEU A 31 -5.12 -10.17 17.44
C LEU A 31 -4.72 -9.49 16.14
N ARG A 32 -5.19 -8.26 15.92
CA ARG A 32 -4.83 -7.42 14.78
C ARG A 32 -3.33 -7.15 14.74
N ALA A 33 -2.72 -6.77 15.86
CA ALA A 33 -1.29 -6.44 15.94
C ALA A 33 -0.35 -7.53 15.40
N VAL A 34 -0.72 -8.80 15.53
CA VAL A 34 0.06 -9.94 15.01
C VAL A 34 0.02 -10.03 13.47
N LEU A 35 -1.05 -9.51 12.87
CA LEU A 35 -1.29 -9.57 11.42
C LEU A 35 -1.06 -8.24 10.71
N VAL A 36 -0.96 -7.12 11.44
CA VAL A 36 -0.64 -5.80 10.87
C VAL A 36 0.67 -5.91 10.09
N PRO A 37 0.71 -5.49 8.82
CA PRO A 37 1.95 -5.40 8.05
C PRO A 37 2.98 -4.55 8.79
N LYS A 38 4.19 -5.08 8.96
CA LYS A 38 5.27 -4.37 9.64
C LYS A 38 6.45 -4.24 8.69
N MET A 39 6.53 -3.10 8.04
CA MET A 39 7.63 -2.78 7.13
C MET A 39 8.89 -2.44 7.95
N GLU A 40 9.96 -3.22 7.75
CA GLU A 40 11.29 -2.92 8.27
C GLU A 40 12.30 -2.92 7.12
N GLU A 41 13.31 -2.04 7.20
CA GLU A 41 14.40 -2.02 6.22
C GLU A 41 15.36 -3.18 6.51
N ARG A 42 15.49 -4.11 5.55
CA ARG A 42 16.50 -5.18 5.57
C ARG A 42 17.27 -5.12 4.27
N ASP A 43 18.60 -5.06 4.40
CA ASP A 43 19.53 -5.03 3.26
C ASP A 43 19.23 -3.93 2.21
N GLY A 44 18.62 -2.82 2.64
CA GLY A 44 18.30 -1.66 1.79
C GLY A 44 16.93 -1.71 1.12
N GLU A 45 16.14 -2.78 1.33
CA GLU A 45 14.77 -2.94 0.84
C GLU A 45 13.77 -2.93 2.00
N MET A 46 12.56 -2.42 1.76
CA MET A 46 11.48 -2.42 2.75
C MET A 46 10.74 -3.75 2.68
N VAL A 47 10.88 -4.58 3.71
CA VAL A 47 10.29 -5.92 3.76
C VAL A 47 9.25 -5.99 4.87
N ASP A 48 8.10 -6.57 4.56
CA ASP A 48 7.07 -6.86 5.55
C ASP A 48 7.40 -8.14 6.32
N ILE A 49 7.74 -8.00 7.60
CA ILE A 49 8.10 -9.12 8.47
C ILE A 49 6.91 -10.03 8.76
N HIS A 50 5.71 -9.47 8.83
CA HIS A 50 4.50 -10.21 9.17
C HIS A 50 3.86 -10.90 7.96
N GLN A 51 4.43 -10.76 6.75
CA GLN A 51 3.92 -11.42 5.56
C GLN A 51 3.80 -12.94 5.74
N LYS A 52 4.87 -13.59 6.21
CA LYS A 52 4.85 -15.04 6.47
C LYS A 52 3.81 -15.43 7.51
N THR A 53 3.67 -14.64 8.58
CA THR A 53 2.69 -14.89 9.64
C THR A 53 1.26 -14.76 9.13
N ARG A 54 0.99 -13.81 8.21
CA ARG A 54 -0.30 -13.70 7.52
C ARG A 54 -0.56 -14.90 6.62
N ASP A 55 0.43 -15.32 5.84
CA ASP A 55 0.30 -16.48 4.93
C ASP A 55 0.00 -17.77 5.71
N ASP A 56 0.77 -18.03 6.76
CA ASP A 56 0.56 -19.17 7.68
C ASP A 56 -0.84 -19.12 8.32
N PHE A 57 -1.32 -17.92 8.68
CA PHE A 57 -2.68 -17.71 9.21
C PHE A 57 -3.76 -17.99 8.17
N PHE A 58 -3.59 -17.50 6.94
CA PHE A 58 -4.54 -17.74 5.86
C PHE A 58 -4.62 -19.21 5.48
N GLU A 59 -3.49 -19.92 5.46
CA GLU A 59 -3.44 -21.36 5.22
C GLU A 59 -4.13 -22.13 6.35
N ALA A 60 -3.78 -21.86 7.62
CA ALA A 60 -4.38 -22.51 8.78
C ALA A 60 -5.90 -22.28 8.87
N LEU A 61 -6.36 -21.06 8.61
CA LEU A 61 -7.78 -20.73 8.59
C LEU A 61 -8.51 -21.47 7.46
N THR A 62 -7.88 -21.59 6.30
CA THR A 62 -8.46 -22.29 5.14
C THR A 62 -8.58 -23.79 5.43
N ALA A 63 -7.55 -24.41 5.99
CA ALA A 63 -7.58 -25.82 6.40
C ALA A 63 -8.66 -26.08 7.46
N PHE A 64 -8.78 -25.19 8.46
CA PHE A 64 -9.79 -25.29 9.51
C PHE A 64 -11.21 -25.11 8.97
N ALA A 65 -11.46 -24.08 8.15
CA ALA A 65 -12.77 -23.80 7.57
C ALA A 65 -13.21 -24.91 6.59
N GLY A 66 -12.28 -25.43 5.78
CA GLY A 66 -12.53 -26.57 4.89
C GLY A 66 -12.90 -27.84 5.66
N CYS A 67 -12.17 -28.15 6.73
CA CYS A 67 -12.48 -29.28 7.60
C CYS A 67 -13.85 -29.10 8.29
N LEU A 68 -14.17 -27.89 8.78
CA LEU A 68 -15.44 -27.59 9.42
C LEU A 68 -16.61 -27.73 8.43
N LYS A 69 -16.44 -27.33 7.17
CA LYS A 69 -17.43 -27.54 6.10
C LYS A 69 -17.78 -29.01 5.92
N VAL A 70 -16.76 -29.85 5.75
CA VAL A 70 -16.96 -31.30 5.55
C VAL A 70 -17.60 -31.93 6.80
N ALA A 71 -17.18 -31.47 7.99
CA ALA A 71 -17.76 -31.91 9.26
C ALA A 71 -19.24 -31.54 9.39
N LEU A 72 -19.63 -30.30 9.07
CA LEU A 72 -21.02 -29.83 9.12
C LEU A 72 -21.94 -30.49 8.09
N GLN A 73 -21.38 -31.06 7.02
CA GLN A 73 -22.12 -31.85 6.02
C GLN A 73 -22.26 -33.33 6.40
N SER A 74 -21.49 -33.80 7.38
CA SER A 74 -21.46 -35.20 7.81
C SER A 74 -22.43 -35.44 8.96
N ALA A 75 -23.40 -36.33 8.78
CA ALA A 75 -24.32 -36.74 9.84
C ALA A 75 -23.60 -37.35 11.06
N THR A 76 -22.46 -38.03 10.82
CA THR A 76 -21.66 -38.64 11.89
C THR A 76 -21.08 -37.63 12.88
N PHE A 77 -20.83 -36.39 12.44
CA PHE A 77 -20.35 -35.32 13.30
C PHE A 77 -21.40 -34.88 14.33
N PHE A 78 -22.68 -34.96 13.97
CA PHE A 78 -23.78 -34.61 14.87
C PHE A 78 -24.10 -35.71 15.88
N THR A 79 -23.91 -36.97 15.49
CA THR A 79 -24.17 -38.16 16.32
C THR A 79 -23.00 -38.53 17.24
N ASP A 80 -21.78 -38.04 16.99
CA ASP A 80 -20.60 -38.32 17.82
C ASP A 80 -20.68 -37.54 19.15
N LYS A 81 -20.64 -38.26 20.27
CA LYS A 81 -20.65 -37.71 21.63
C LYS A 81 -19.34 -37.02 22.01
N SER A 82 -18.28 -37.21 21.23
CA SER A 82 -16.96 -36.61 21.45
C SER A 82 -16.94 -35.10 21.18
N PHE A 83 -17.97 -34.57 20.49
CA PHE A 83 -18.12 -33.15 20.20
C PHE A 83 -19.42 -32.65 20.83
N THR A 84 -19.32 -31.77 21.82
CA THR A 84 -20.49 -31.16 22.42
C THR A 84 -21.09 -30.10 21.49
N GLU A 85 -22.36 -29.77 21.72
CA GLU A 85 -23.02 -28.67 20.99
C GLU A 85 -22.32 -27.32 21.24
N GLN A 86 -21.69 -27.16 22.42
CA GLN A 86 -20.86 -26.01 22.77
C GLN A 86 -19.60 -25.93 21.92
N ASP A 87 -18.88 -27.04 21.72
CA ASP A 87 -17.68 -27.07 20.86
C ASP A 87 -18.01 -26.71 19.41
N ARG A 88 -19.15 -27.19 18.92
CA ARG A 88 -19.63 -26.89 17.56
C ARG A 88 -19.94 -25.40 17.38
N ASN A 89 -20.55 -24.78 18.40
CA ASN A 89 -20.82 -23.34 18.39
C ASN A 89 -19.53 -22.53 18.48
N LEU A 90 -18.58 -22.94 19.34
CA LEU A 90 -17.26 -22.31 19.46
C LEU A 90 -16.51 -22.33 18.13
N TYR A 91 -16.49 -23.46 17.41
CA TYR A 91 -15.83 -23.55 16.12
C TYR A 91 -16.48 -22.65 15.06
N LYS A 92 -17.81 -22.57 15.04
CA LYS A 92 -18.52 -21.64 14.14
C LYS A 92 -18.21 -20.19 14.45
N GLU A 93 -18.23 -19.80 15.72
CA GLU A 93 -17.90 -18.45 16.16
C GLU A 93 -16.44 -18.09 15.85
N THR A 94 -15.52 -19.02 16.08
CA THR A 94 -14.09 -18.85 15.77
C THR A 94 -13.87 -18.65 14.27
N VAL A 95 -14.50 -19.46 13.40
CA VAL A 95 -14.42 -19.22 11.95
C VAL A 95 -14.95 -17.84 11.59
N LYS A 96 -16.05 -17.38 12.20
CA LYS A 96 -16.61 -16.05 11.95
C LYS A 96 -15.62 -14.94 12.35
N GLN A 97 -15.09 -14.99 13.57
CA GLN A 97 -14.13 -14.01 14.08
C GLN A 97 -12.86 -13.99 13.21
N MET A 98 -12.26 -15.14 12.95
CA MET A 98 -11.02 -15.25 12.17
C MET A 98 -11.22 -14.89 10.68
N SER A 99 -12.39 -15.14 10.10
CA SER A 99 -12.70 -14.66 8.74
C SER A 99 -12.79 -13.14 8.67
N SER A 100 -13.42 -12.50 9.67
CA SER A 100 -13.46 -11.03 9.73
C SER A 100 -12.06 -10.43 9.91
N LEU A 101 -11.21 -11.08 10.70
CA LEU A 101 -9.82 -10.69 10.89
C LEU A 101 -9.00 -10.85 9.61
N ARG A 102 -9.23 -11.93 8.84
CA ARG A 102 -8.61 -12.12 7.52
C ARG A 102 -9.02 -11.03 6.53
N GLN A 103 -10.31 -10.71 6.44
CA GLN A 103 -10.78 -9.63 5.56
C GLN A 103 -10.12 -8.30 5.89
N TRP A 104 -10.05 -7.97 7.17
CA TRP A 104 -9.37 -6.77 7.64
C TRP A 104 -7.86 -6.80 7.30
N ALA A 105 -7.17 -7.93 7.56
CA ALA A 105 -5.74 -8.05 7.28
C ALA A 105 -5.42 -7.91 5.78
N MET A 106 -6.26 -8.47 4.90
CA MET A 106 -6.14 -8.33 3.44
C MET A 106 -6.35 -6.88 2.99
N GLN A 107 -7.35 -6.19 3.54
CA GLN A 107 -7.63 -4.79 3.22
C GLN A 107 -6.46 -3.89 3.64
N VAL A 108 -5.92 -4.14 4.82
CA VAL A 108 -4.84 -3.35 5.41
C VAL A 108 -3.49 -3.62 4.75
N SER A 109 -3.21 -4.87 4.40
CA SER A 109 -2.00 -5.21 3.66
C SER A 109 -2.05 -4.69 2.24
N GLY A 110 -3.22 -4.40 1.66
CA GLY A 110 -3.35 -4.02 0.26
C GLY A 110 -2.88 -5.14 -0.68
N GLU A 111 -2.80 -6.37 -0.18
CA GLU A 111 -2.54 -7.57 -0.98
C GLU A 111 -3.85 -7.93 -1.67
N GLN A 112 -4.05 -7.39 -2.87
CA GLN A 112 -5.15 -7.77 -3.74
C GLN A 112 -4.83 -9.12 -4.41
N VAL A 113 -4.55 -10.14 -3.60
CA VAL A 113 -4.41 -11.50 -4.10
C VAL A 113 -5.82 -12.07 -4.22
N ASN A 114 -6.12 -12.57 -5.42
CA ASN A 114 -7.40 -13.11 -5.85
C ASN A 114 -7.78 -14.37 -5.03
N TYR A 115 -8.20 -14.17 -3.79
CA TYR A 115 -8.76 -15.19 -2.89
C TYR A 115 -10.30 -15.12 -2.87
N ASP A 116 -10.92 -14.44 -3.86
CA ASP A 116 -12.37 -14.23 -3.97
C ASP A 116 -13.14 -15.56 -4.03
N ASP A 117 -12.60 -16.56 -4.72
CA ASP A 117 -13.21 -17.90 -4.80
C ASP A 117 -13.41 -18.57 -3.44
N TYR A 118 -12.61 -18.22 -2.45
CA TYR A 118 -12.65 -18.80 -1.11
C TYR A 118 -13.44 -17.96 -0.12
N ALA A 119 -13.38 -16.63 -0.24
CA ALA A 119 -14.26 -15.73 0.51
C ALA A 119 -15.73 -16.06 0.25
N GLU A 120 -16.08 -16.35 -1.01
CA GLU A 120 -17.41 -16.84 -1.37
C GLU A 120 -17.76 -18.17 -0.68
N GLN A 121 -16.81 -19.11 -0.63
CA GLN A 121 -17.05 -20.41 -0.01
C GLN A 121 -17.26 -20.30 1.49
N VAL A 122 -16.49 -19.46 2.19
CA VAL A 122 -16.66 -19.21 3.63
C VAL A 122 -17.96 -18.44 3.91
N LYS A 123 -18.29 -17.45 3.09
CA LYS A 123 -19.56 -16.70 3.17
C LYS A 123 -20.77 -17.62 2.97
N LYS A 124 -20.74 -18.48 1.95
CA LYS A 124 -21.77 -19.51 1.70
C LYS A 124 -21.92 -20.50 2.87
N LEU A 125 -20.85 -20.79 3.62
CA LEU A 125 -20.92 -21.65 4.81
C LEU A 125 -21.54 -20.95 6.02
N LEU A 126 -21.16 -19.69 6.26
CA LEU A 126 -21.74 -18.84 7.30
C LEU A 126 -23.24 -18.66 7.06
N ASP A 127 -23.63 -18.32 5.83
CA ASP A 127 -25.04 -18.06 5.47
C ASP A 127 -25.90 -19.33 5.55
N LYS A 128 -25.34 -20.52 5.26
CA LYS A 128 -26.08 -21.79 5.26
C LYS A 128 -26.21 -22.44 6.66
N HIS A 129 -25.23 -22.23 7.55
CA HIS A 129 -25.13 -22.98 8.82
C HIS A 129 -25.22 -22.11 10.08
N VAL A 130 -25.38 -20.79 9.93
CA VAL A 130 -25.59 -19.81 11.02
C VAL A 130 -26.92 -19.07 10.78
N THR A 131 -28.04 -19.77 10.94
CA THR A 131 -29.35 -19.13 11.09
C THR A 131 -29.55 -18.73 12.56
N GLY A 132 -29.70 -17.44 12.84
CA GLY A 132 -30.29 -16.98 14.12
C GLY A 132 -29.57 -15.90 14.92
N VAL A 133 -28.48 -15.31 14.44
CA VAL A 133 -28.01 -14.01 14.97
C VAL A 133 -27.66 -13.14 13.79
N ALA A 134 -28.52 -12.14 13.54
CA ALA A 134 -28.33 -11.16 12.50
C ALA A 134 -26.88 -10.69 12.49
N VAL A 135 -26.17 -11.02 11.41
CA VAL A 135 -24.96 -10.32 11.03
C VAL A 135 -25.44 -8.90 10.76
N ARG A 136 -25.29 -8.00 11.72
CA ARG A 136 -25.06 -6.61 11.35
C ARG A 136 -23.73 -6.66 10.61
N GLU A 137 -23.81 -6.73 9.29
CA GLU A 137 -22.74 -6.22 8.45
C GLU A 137 -22.37 -4.87 9.08
N PRO A 138 -21.11 -4.65 9.50
CA PRO A 138 -20.72 -3.30 9.80
C PRO A 138 -20.98 -2.50 8.52
N ASP A 139 -22.02 -1.67 8.55
CA ASP A 139 -22.27 -0.65 7.53
C ASP A 139 -21.00 0.16 7.40
N GLY A 140 -20.23 -0.20 6.38
CA GLY A 140 -18.80 0.00 6.41
C GLY A 140 -18.16 -0.57 5.17
N VAL A 141 -18.81 -0.36 4.02
CA VAL A 141 -18.06 -0.04 2.81
C VAL A 141 -17.22 1.19 3.17
N TYR A 142 -16.02 0.96 3.71
CA TYR A 142 -15.00 1.99 3.77
C TYR A 142 -14.49 2.12 2.34
N GLU A 143 -15.24 2.91 1.56
CA GLU A 143 -14.72 3.55 0.36
C GLU A 143 -13.38 4.19 0.73
N VAL A 144 -12.38 3.90 -0.09
CA VAL A 144 -10.99 4.40 -0.02
C VAL A 144 -10.92 5.92 -0.27
N GLY A 145 -11.99 6.67 0.01
CA GLY A 145 -12.13 8.11 -0.19
C GLY A 145 -12.91 8.83 0.93
N LYS A 146 -13.25 8.17 2.05
CA LYS A 146 -13.88 8.84 3.20
C LYS A 146 -12.86 9.26 4.26
N MET A 147 -12.04 10.23 3.88
CA MET A 147 -11.62 11.32 4.78
C MET A 147 -12.89 11.91 5.42
N GLY A 148 -13.22 11.54 6.65
CA GLY A 148 -14.44 12.08 7.28
C GLY A 148 -14.95 11.42 8.56
N LYS A 149 -14.37 10.30 9.01
CA LYS A 149 -14.49 9.95 10.42
C LYS A 149 -13.30 10.54 11.14
N THR A 150 -13.54 11.67 11.80
CA THR A 150 -12.65 12.23 12.82
C THR A 150 -12.59 11.24 13.99
N GLU A 151 -11.95 10.09 13.79
CA GLU A 151 -11.51 9.29 14.91
C GLU A 151 -10.49 10.14 15.64
N LYS A 152 -10.81 10.52 16.87
CA LYS A 152 -9.89 11.27 17.72
C LYS A 152 -8.75 10.33 18.09
N PRO A 153 -7.53 10.55 17.57
CA PRO A 153 -6.41 9.66 17.87
C PRO A 153 -6.07 9.69 19.37
N GLU A 154 -6.50 10.74 20.08
CA GLU A 154 -6.36 10.96 21.52
C GLU A 154 -7.16 9.97 22.40
N GLU A 155 -8.23 9.38 21.87
CA GLU A 155 -9.09 8.42 22.60
C GLU A 155 -8.67 6.95 22.34
N TRP A 156 -7.63 6.72 21.55
CA TRP A 156 -7.19 5.37 21.19
C TRP A 156 -6.32 4.73 22.26
N ASP A 157 -6.48 3.42 22.44
CA ASP A 157 -5.52 2.62 23.22
C ASP A 157 -4.16 2.60 22.52
N ASN A 158 -3.09 2.46 23.30
CA ASN A 158 -1.71 2.43 22.80
C ASN A 158 -1.49 1.35 21.74
N ASN A 159 -2.16 0.20 21.86
CA ASN A 159 -2.08 -0.87 20.85
C ASN A 159 -2.74 -0.46 19.53
N LYS A 160 -3.91 0.18 19.60
CA LYS A 160 -4.62 0.67 18.41
C LYS A 160 -3.79 1.73 17.68
N THR A 161 -3.21 2.68 18.40
CA THR A 161 -2.39 3.73 17.80
C THR A 161 -1.14 3.17 17.11
N ARG A 162 -0.52 2.14 17.69
CA ARG A 162 0.62 1.44 17.06
C ARG A 162 0.20 0.71 15.80
N ASN A 163 -0.88 -0.06 15.87
CA ASN A 163 -1.44 -0.75 14.72
C ASN A 163 -1.70 0.24 13.58
N GLU A 164 -2.44 1.32 13.84
CA GLU A 164 -2.76 2.34 12.84
C GLU A 164 -1.52 3.05 12.27
N THR A 165 -0.48 3.25 13.08
CA THR A 165 0.80 3.81 12.60
C THR A 165 1.47 2.87 11.60
N ASP A 166 1.52 1.57 11.90
CA ASP A 166 2.10 0.56 11.01
C ASP A 166 1.28 0.38 9.72
N ILE A 167 -0.05 0.57 9.79
CA ILE A 167 -0.94 0.59 8.62
C ILE A 167 -0.60 1.77 7.71
N ILE A 168 -0.49 2.98 8.26
CA ILE A 168 -0.12 4.17 7.49
C ILE A 168 1.28 3.99 6.90
N LYS A 169 2.24 3.49 7.67
CA LYS A 169 3.60 3.21 7.20
C LYS A 169 3.58 2.32 5.97
N THR A 170 2.87 1.19 6.05
CA THR A 170 2.74 0.24 4.93
C THR A 170 2.06 0.87 3.72
N ARG A 171 0.97 1.62 3.94
CA ARG A 171 0.27 2.30 2.85
C ARG A 171 1.15 3.33 2.16
N VAL A 172 1.90 4.12 2.93
CA VAL A 172 2.83 5.11 2.40
C VAL A 172 3.96 4.45 1.62
N THR A 173 4.54 3.35 2.13
CA THR A 173 5.55 2.59 1.37
C THR A 173 4.98 2.10 0.04
N LYS A 174 3.78 1.52 0.04
CA LYS A 174 3.11 1.08 -1.20
C LYS A 174 2.78 2.24 -2.14
N MET A 175 2.37 3.39 -1.61
CA MET A 175 2.12 4.59 -2.41
C MET A 175 3.43 5.08 -3.06
N ILE A 176 4.54 5.05 -2.35
CA ILE A 176 5.86 5.42 -2.89
C ILE A 176 6.32 4.41 -3.96
N GLU A 177 6.08 3.12 -3.78
CA GLU A 177 6.49 2.09 -4.74
C GLU A 177 5.60 2.04 -5.99
N HIS A 178 4.27 2.08 -5.81
CA HIS A 178 3.32 1.86 -6.90
C HIS A 178 2.78 3.17 -7.49
N GLU A 179 2.40 4.14 -6.68
CA GLU A 179 1.77 5.38 -7.17
C GLU A 179 2.80 6.36 -7.75
N LEU A 180 4.01 6.40 -7.19
CA LEU A 180 5.12 7.28 -7.60
C LEU A 180 6.06 6.69 -8.68
N CYS A 181 5.71 5.55 -9.28
CA CYS A 181 6.49 4.96 -10.38
C CYS A 181 6.56 5.87 -11.63
N ASP A 182 5.65 6.83 -11.75
CA ASP A 182 5.65 7.87 -12.77
C ASP A 182 6.64 9.01 -12.50
N ASP A 183 7.25 9.08 -11.31
CA ASP A 183 8.28 10.07 -10.96
C ASP A 183 9.47 9.41 -10.23
N PRO A 184 10.52 9.02 -10.98
CA PRO A 184 11.72 8.41 -10.41
C PRO A 184 12.45 9.30 -9.39
N TYR A 185 12.34 10.63 -9.50
CA TYR A 185 12.99 11.55 -8.58
C TYR A 185 12.21 11.65 -7.27
N ALA A 186 10.89 11.83 -7.34
CA ALA A 186 10.05 11.87 -6.16
C ALA A 186 10.07 10.54 -5.41
N GLN A 187 10.12 9.41 -6.11
CA GLN A 187 10.28 8.09 -5.48
C GLN A 187 11.56 8.02 -4.63
N GLU A 188 12.72 8.42 -5.17
CA GLU A 188 13.99 8.43 -4.43
C GLU A 188 13.97 9.41 -3.26
N ALA A 189 13.40 10.60 -3.46
CA ALA A 189 13.32 11.64 -2.42
C ALA A 189 12.40 11.20 -1.26
N PHE A 190 11.19 10.74 -1.56
CA PHE A 190 10.25 10.25 -0.55
C PHE A 190 10.73 8.97 0.11
N SER A 191 11.44 8.09 -0.59
CA SER A 191 12.06 6.90 0.04
C SER A 191 13.11 7.30 1.08
N LYS A 192 13.95 8.29 0.79
CA LYS A 192 14.93 8.83 1.76
C LYS A 192 14.23 9.50 2.94
N LEU A 193 13.22 10.32 2.68
CA LEU A 193 12.43 10.97 3.74
C LEU A 193 11.70 9.94 4.61
N LEU A 194 11.14 8.89 4.03
CA LEU A 194 10.51 7.80 4.77
C LEU A 194 11.50 7.15 5.73
N ARG A 195 12.74 6.89 5.30
CA ARG A 195 13.80 6.34 6.18
C ARG A 195 14.12 7.28 7.34
N MET A 196 14.24 8.59 7.08
CA MET A 196 14.46 9.59 8.13
C MET A 196 13.30 9.64 9.11
N VAL A 197 12.06 9.63 8.62
CA VAL A 197 10.85 9.62 9.47
C VAL A 197 10.80 8.35 10.32
N ILE A 198 11.17 7.19 9.78
CA ILE A 198 11.27 5.94 10.54
C ILE A 198 12.32 6.08 11.66
N GLU A 199 13.50 6.59 11.35
CA GLU A 199 14.57 6.78 12.36
C GLU A 199 14.17 7.78 13.45
N GLU A 200 13.50 8.88 13.08
CA GLU A 200 13.00 9.88 14.04
C GLU A 200 11.86 9.32 14.91
N THR A 201 10.97 8.51 14.33
CA THR A 201 9.87 7.88 15.07
C THR A 201 10.35 6.78 16.01
N GLU A 202 11.40 6.03 15.63
CA GLU A 202 12.07 5.07 16.51
C GLU A 202 12.72 5.76 17.72
N LYS A 203 13.29 6.97 17.54
CA LYS A 203 13.80 7.79 18.65
C LYS A 203 12.69 8.32 19.57
N LEU A 204 11.48 8.49 19.03
CA LEU A 204 10.28 8.97 19.73
C LEU A 204 9.42 7.82 20.32
N PHE A 205 10.02 6.64 20.56
CA PHE A 205 9.36 5.40 20.99
C PHE A 205 8.32 5.55 22.12
N ASP A 206 8.47 6.55 22.98
CA ASP A 206 7.61 6.80 24.15
C ASP A 206 6.26 7.48 23.82
N HIS A 207 6.02 7.89 22.57
CA HIS A 207 4.79 8.62 22.20
C HIS A 207 4.10 8.07 20.93
N PRO A 208 3.30 6.98 21.05
CA PRO A 208 2.56 6.40 19.92
C PRO A 208 1.67 7.41 19.18
N LEU A 209 1.04 8.34 19.90
CA LEU A 209 0.18 9.38 19.30
C LEU A 209 0.97 10.33 18.38
N LYS A 210 2.20 10.71 18.78
CA LYS A 210 3.04 11.61 17.97
C LYS A 210 3.54 10.90 16.72
N GLN A 211 3.89 9.60 16.84
CA GLN A 211 4.27 8.78 15.69
C GLN A 211 3.14 8.72 14.66
N TYR A 212 1.91 8.43 15.11
CA TYR A 212 0.73 8.40 14.25
C TYR A 212 0.51 9.73 13.51
N LEU A 213 0.57 10.86 14.22
CA LEU A 213 0.38 12.18 13.63
C LEU A 213 1.46 12.51 12.58
N LEU A 214 2.73 12.19 12.86
CA LEU A 214 3.83 12.43 11.93
C LEU A 214 3.68 11.61 10.64
N PHE A 215 3.32 10.32 10.76
CA PHE A 215 3.08 9.48 9.59
C PHE A 215 1.84 9.92 8.80
N ARG A 216 0.81 10.42 9.47
CA ARG A 216 -0.39 10.97 8.80
C ARG A 216 -0.07 12.26 8.05
N GLU A 217 0.72 13.15 8.62
CA GLU A 217 1.21 14.35 7.91
C GLU A 217 2.09 13.97 6.73
N PHE A 218 2.96 12.97 6.90
CA PHE A 218 3.80 12.45 5.83
C PHE A 218 2.97 11.79 4.71
N GLU A 219 1.94 11.02 5.04
CA GLU A 219 0.99 10.45 4.06
C GLU A 219 0.34 11.56 3.22
N ALA A 220 -0.13 12.63 3.87
CA ALA A 220 -0.72 13.78 3.17
C ALA A 220 0.31 14.50 2.28
N GLN A 221 1.58 14.57 2.69
CA GLN A 221 2.65 15.13 1.86
C GLN A 221 2.95 14.28 0.62
N VAL A 222 2.99 12.96 0.79
CA VAL A 222 3.22 12.00 -0.31
C VAL A 222 2.02 12.01 -1.28
N GLU A 223 0.79 12.04 -0.77
CA GLU A 223 -0.44 12.11 -1.59
C GLU A 223 -0.52 13.42 -2.38
N ALA A 224 -0.20 14.54 -1.72
CA ALA A 224 -0.12 15.84 -2.37
C ALA A 224 1.15 16.00 -3.25
N ARG A 225 2.04 15.00 -3.27
CA ARG A 225 3.38 15.04 -3.90
C ARG A 225 4.16 16.30 -3.52
N LYS A 226 3.97 16.83 -2.32
CA LYS A 226 4.65 18.06 -1.89
C LYS A 226 6.05 17.73 -1.41
N LEU A 227 7.03 18.04 -2.24
CA LEU A 227 8.43 18.09 -1.84
C LEU A 227 8.80 19.54 -1.56
N SER A 228 9.45 19.82 -0.44
CA SER A 228 9.97 21.17 -0.07
C SER A 228 10.86 21.79 -1.15
N ASP A 229 11.39 20.92 -2.00
CA ASP A 229 12.39 21.15 -3.02
C ASP A 229 11.81 21.49 -4.40
N ILE A 230 10.48 21.44 -4.55
CA ILE A 230 9.77 21.68 -5.81
C ILE A 230 8.88 22.91 -5.65
N PRO A 231 8.92 23.88 -6.57
CA PRO A 231 8.07 25.07 -6.51
C PRO A 231 6.58 24.74 -6.48
N ASP A 232 5.81 25.41 -5.61
CA ASP A 232 4.36 25.24 -5.46
C ASP A 232 3.57 25.44 -6.77
N ALA A 233 4.13 26.21 -7.71
CA ALA A 233 3.55 26.41 -9.03
C ALA A 233 3.38 25.11 -9.84
N LEU A 234 4.19 24.08 -9.56
CA LEU A 234 4.12 22.78 -10.23
C LEU A 234 3.13 21.81 -9.55
N ALA A 235 2.58 22.15 -8.38
CA ALA A 235 1.63 21.29 -7.65
C ALA A 235 0.31 21.07 -8.43
N VAL A 236 0.00 21.94 -9.40
CA VAL A 236 -1.19 21.83 -10.25
C VAL A 236 -1.05 20.72 -11.30
N ASN A 237 0.18 20.40 -11.74
CA ASN A 237 0.42 19.40 -12.78
C ASN A 237 1.49 18.38 -12.35
N LYS A 238 1.01 17.18 -12.00
CA LYS A 238 1.81 16.04 -11.54
C LYS A 238 2.87 15.59 -12.56
N HIS A 239 2.62 15.73 -13.86
CA HIS A 239 3.58 15.36 -14.90
C HIS A 239 4.69 16.41 -15.03
N ALA A 240 4.33 17.70 -15.01
CA ALA A 240 5.30 18.79 -15.01
C ALA A 240 6.23 18.74 -13.78
N GLN A 241 5.69 18.33 -12.63
CA GLN A 241 6.48 18.08 -11.43
C GLN A 241 7.53 16.98 -11.64
N ALA A 242 7.15 15.85 -12.25
CA ALA A 242 8.08 14.76 -12.54
C ALA A 242 9.21 15.20 -13.49
N TYR A 243 8.90 15.99 -14.51
CA TYR A 243 9.91 16.52 -15.43
C TYR A 243 10.89 17.48 -14.72
N TYR A 244 10.40 18.32 -13.81
CA TYR A 244 11.26 19.17 -13.00
C TYR A 244 12.19 18.35 -12.08
N GLY A 245 11.68 17.27 -11.49
CA GLY A 245 12.49 16.32 -10.70
C GLY A 245 13.63 15.70 -11.51
N VAL A 246 13.37 15.31 -12.77
CA VAL A 246 14.40 14.81 -13.69
C VAL A 246 15.50 15.84 -13.95
N PHE A 247 15.12 17.11 -14.18
CA PHE A 247 16.11 18.18 -14.36
C PHE A 247 17.00 18.35 -13.12
N LYS A 248 16.42 18.30 -11.92
CA LYS A 248 17.17 18.44 -10.67
C LYS A 248 18.15 17.27 -10.45
N LYS A 249 17.77 16.06 -10.83
CA LYS A 249 18.62 14.86 -10.72
C LYS A 249 19.82 14.91 -11.67
N GLU A 250 19.59 15.27 -12.93
CA GLU A 250 20.64 15.25 -13.96
C GLU A 250 21.50 16.52 -13.98
N LEU A 251 21.02 17.61 -13.39
CA LEU A 251 21.71 18.91 -13.34
C LEU A 251 21.85 19.46 -11.91
N PRO A 252 22.50 18.74 -10.98
CA PRO A 252 22.63 19.16 -9.59
C PRO A 252 23.41 20.48 -9.43
N GLU A 253 24.36 20.77 -10.32
CA GLU A 253 25.18 22.00 -10.30
C GLU A 253 24.36 23.27 -10.55
N VAL A 254 23.25 23.16 -11.28
CA VAL A 254 22.38 24.28 -11.66
C VAL A 254 21.47 24.69 -10.52
N PHE A 255 20.99 23.70 -9.77
CA PHE A 255 20.10 23.87 -8.64
C PHE A 255 20.85 23.99 -7.31
N ALA A 256 22.19 23.96 -7.33
CA ALA A 256 23.02 24.20 -6.15
C ALA A 256 22.95 25.66 -5.67
N VAL A 257 22.68 26.59 -6.58
CA VAL A 257 22.38 27.99 -6.26
C VAL A 257 20.86 28.12 -6.29
N ASN A 258 20.24 28.27 -5.12
CA ASN A 258 18.79 28.53 -4.98
C ASN A 258 18.44 29.94 -5.49
N ASP A 259 18.58 30.15 -6.79
CA ASP A 259 18.19 31.39 -7.48
C ASP A 259 16.77 31.23 -8.04
N ASP A 260 15.88 32.11 -7.60
CA ASP A 260 14.47 32.15 -8.03
C ASP A 260 14.34 32.29 -9.55
N GLN A 261 15.29 32.96 -10.23
CA GLN A 261 15.28 33.09 -11.68
C GLN A 261 15.56 31.76 -12.39
N VAL A 262 16.47 30.98 -11.83
CA VAL A 262 16.81 29.65 -12.34
C VAL A 262 15.62 28.71 -12.13
N GLN A 263 15.03 28.70 -10.93
CA GLN A 263 13.84 27.90 -10.64
C GLN A 263 12.69 28.25 -11.58
N HIS A 264 12.36 29.53 -11.76
CA HIS A 264 11.27 29.94 -12.66
C HIS A 264 11.51 29.53 -14.12
N LYS A 265 12.76 29.63 -14.61
CA LYS A 265 13.12 29.20 -15.97
C LYS A 265 12.90 27.70 -16.17
N TRP A 266 13.31 26.88 -15.21
CA TRP A 266 13.16 25.42 -15.29
C TRP A 266 11.72 24.95 -15.05
N THR A 267 10.97 25.65 -14.18
CA THR A 267 9.52 25.45 -14.05
C THR A 267 8.80 25.71 -15.37
N LYS A 268 9.13 26.81 -16.06
CA LYS A 268 8.56 27.10 -17.38
C LYS A 268 8.93 26.02 -18.40
N LEU A 269 10.18 25.57 -18.40
CA LEU A 269 10.62 24.49 -19.30
C LEU A 269 9.87 23.18 -19.04
N ALA A 270 9.57 22.86 -17.78
CA ALA A 270 8.78 21.67 -17.43
C ALA A 270 7.35 21.73 -17.99
N PHE A 271 6.68 22.89 -17.93
CA PHE A 271 5.38 23.09 -18.57
C PHE A 271 5.43 23.02 -20.10
N GLU A 272 6.51 23.54 -20.70
CA GLU A 272 6.71 23.43 -22.15
C GLU A 272 6.89 21.97 -22.58
N VAL A 273 7.63 21.17 -21.82
CA VAL A 273 7.81 19.73 -22.04
C VAL A 273 6.47 18.99 -21.95
N ASP A 274 5.68 19.28 -20.92
CA ASP A 274 4.34 18.71 -20.77
C ASP A 274 3.43 19.02 -21.98
N THR A 275 3.44 20.29 -22.43
CA THR A 275 2.68 20.71 -23.62
C THR A 275 3.13 19.95 -24.89
N ILE A 276 4.44 19.74 -25.06
CA ILE A 276 4.99 18.98 -26.19
C ILE A 276 4.54 17.52 -26.13
N ILE A 277 4.53 16.93 -24.94
CA ILE A 277 4.13 15.53 -24.73
C ILE A 277 2.64 15.34 -24.97
N VAL A 278 1.78 16.20 -24.39
CA VAL A 278 0.33 16.16 -24.62
C VAL A 278 0.01 16.29 -26.11
N LYS A 279 0.71 17.18 -26.82
CA LYS A 279 0.56 17.33 -28.28
C LYS A 279 1.01 16.08 -29.03
N ALA A 280 2.15 15.50 -28.67
CA ALA A 280 2.66 14.28 -29.31
C ALA A 280 1.75 13.07 -29.09
N VAL A 281 1.15 12.94 -27.90
CA VAL A 281 0.16 11.90 -27.58
C VAL A 281 -1.12 12.10 -28.38
N ALA A 282 -1.60 13.34 -28.50
CA ALA A 282 -2.80 13.65 -29.29
C ALA A 282 -2.61 13.38 -30.80
N GLU A 283 -1.42 13.66 -31.34
CA GLU A 283 -1.12 13.49 -32.76
C GLU A 283 -0.80 12.02 -33.15
N ASN A 284 -0.27 11.22 -32.23
CA ASN A 284 0.23 9.86 -32.51
C ASN A 284 -0.46 8.77 -31.67
N SER A 285 -1.70 9.00 -31.25
CA SER A 285 -2.46 8.18 -30.27
C SER A 285 -2.64 6.70 -30.64
N LEU A 286 -2.32 6.30 -31.87
CA LEU A 286 -2.48 4.95 -32.38
C LEU A 286 -1.26 4.04 -32.13
N ASN A 287 -0.07 4.61 -31.88
CA ASN A 287 1.15 3.82 -31.70
C ASN A 287 2.09 4.43 -30.65
N PRO A 288 2.33 3.74 -29.51
CA PRO A 288 3.26 4.19 -28.48
C PRO A 288 4.67 4.48 -29.00
N GLN A 289 5.16 3.73 -29.99
CA GLN A 289 6.50 3.95 -30.55
C GLN A 289 6.61 5.25 -31.35
N ASP A 290 5.51 5.68 -31.97
CA ASP A 290 5.48 6.93 -32.75
C ASP A 290 5.36 8.15 -31.82
N ILE A 291 4.66 8.00 -30.70
CA ILE A 291 4.67 8.97 -29.60
C ILE A 291 6.09 9.17 -29.07
N GLU A 292 6.81 8.08 -28.72
CA GLU A 292 8.18 8.16 -28.20
C GLU A 292 9.14 8.86 -29.20
N LYS A 293 9.04 8.56 -30.49
CA LYS A 293 9.87 9.20 -31.55
C LYS A 293 9.53 10.67 -31.74
N ALA A 294 8.24 11.04 -31.73
CA ALA A 294 7.80 12.42 -31.87
C ALA A 294 8.26 13.28 -30.68
N VAL A 295 8.14 12.73 -29.47
CA VAL A 295 8.63 13.35 -28.23
C VAL A 295 10.15 13.52 -28.28
N LYS A 296 10.91 12.48 -28.65
CA LYS A 296 12.37 12.54 -28.76
C LYS A 296 12.84 13.61 -29.76
N THR A 297 12.24 13.65 -30.94
CA THR A 297 12.58 14.61 -32.00
C THR A 297 12.30 16.06 -31.59
N SER A 298 11.22 16.27 -30.83
CA SER A 298 10.79 17.61 -30.41
C SER A 298 11.52 18.12 -29.17
N LEU A 299 11.83 17.23 -28.21
CA LEU A 299 12.49 17.59 -26.95
C LEU A 299 14.00 17.77 -27.10
N LEU A 300 14.68 16.97 -27.93
CA LEU A 300 16.15 17.03 -28.07
C LEU A 300 16.69 18.43 -28.41
N PRO A 301 16.18 19.16 -29.43
CA PRO A 301 16.69 20.49 -29.77
C PRO A 301 16.42 21.53 -28.67
N ARG A 302 15.27 21.42 -28.00
CA ARG A 302 14.82 22.35 -26.95
C ARG A 302 15.66 22.19 -25.69
N LEU A 303 15.80 20.95 -25.21
CA LEU A 303 16.62 20.63 -24.05
C LEU A 303 18.10 20.88 -24.33
N PHE A 304 18.59 20.60 -25.54
CA PHE A 304 19.97 20.92 -25.91
C PHE A 304 20.25 22.43 -25.87
N THR A 305 19.30 23.27 -26.32
CA THR A 305 19.45 24.73 -26.25
C THR A 305 19.48 25.22 -24.81
N ALA A 306 18.56 24.73 -23.96
CA ALA A 306 18.50 25.09 -22.54
C ALA A 306 19.72 24.61 -21.74
N CYS A 307 20.20 23.39 -22.00
CA CYS A 307 21.37 22.80 -21.34
C CYS A 307 22.70 23.40 -21.83
N ARG A 308 22.78 23.85 -23.09
CA ARG A 308 23.99 24.49 -23.64
C ARG A 308 24.33 25.80 -22.94
N GLU A 309 23.32 26.57 -22.51
CA GLU A 309 23.51 27.82 -21.76
C GLU A 309 24.18 27.60 -20.39
N ILE A 310 24.26 26.35 -19.96
CA ILE A 310 24.70 25.93 -18.63
C ILE A 310 25.99 25.08 -18.70
N GLY A 311 26.45 24.75 -19.91
CA GLY A 311 27.62 23.91 -20.12
C GLY A 311 27.35 22.39 -20.01
N ALA A 312 26.08 22.00 -19.93
CA ALA A 312 25.69 20.59 -19.88
C ALA A 312 25.92 19.90 -21.25
N GLY A 313 26.49 18.69 -21.20
CA GLY A 313 26.89 17.93 -22.38
C GLY A 313 25.73 17.18 -23.05
N MET A 314 25.90 16.79 -24.32
CA MET A 314 24.89 16.01 -25.08
C MET A 314 24.46 14.71 -24.37
N ASN A 315 25.36 14.12 -23.57
CA ASN A 315 25.08 12.92 -22.80
C ASN A 315 24.03 13.15 -21.69
N GLN A 316 24.06 14.30 -21.01
CA GLN A 316 23.07 14.65 -19.98
C GLN A 316 21.70 14.91 -20.60
N VAL A 317 21.67 15.61 -21.75
CA VAL A 317 20.43 15.87 -22.50
C VAL A 317 19.77 14.56 -22.94
N ASN A 318 20.56 13.59 -23.44
CA ASN A 318 20.03 12.29 -23.83
C ASN A 318 19.46 11.52 -22.63
N ARG A 319 20.12 11.54 -21.47
CA ARG A 319 19.61 10.90 -20.24
C ARG A 319 18.29 11.50 -19.79
N ILE A 320 18.19 12.83 -19.76
CA ILE A 320 16.96 13.54 -19.43
C ILE A 320 15.81 13.11 -20.37
N VAL A 321 16.06 13.08 -21.67
CA VAL A 321 15.05 12.65 -22.66
C VAL A 321 14.65 11.18 -22.46
N GLU A 322 15.60 10.29 -22.19
CA GLU A 322 15.31 8.87 -21.93
C GLU A 322 14.48 8.69 -20.66
N THR A 323 14.80 9.39 -19.58
CA THR A 323 14.01 9.34 -18.33
C THR A 323 12.61 9.92 -18.54
N ILE A 324 12.45 11.00 -19.29
CA ILE A 324 11.13 11.57 -19.64
C ILE A 324 10.30 10.56 -20.47
N ILE A 325 10.94 9.85 -21.42
CA ILE A 325 10.27 8.79 -22.19
C ILE A 325 9.86 7.63 -21.29
N GLN A 326 10.68 7.26 -20.31
CA GLN A 326 10.36 6.23 -19.34
C GLN A 326 9.14 6.63 -18.48
N ILE A 327 9.09 7.88 -18.02
CA ILE A 327 7.93 8.45 -17.31
C ILE A 327 6.66 8.36 -18.17
N LEU A 328 6.78 8.75 -19.45
CA LEU A 328 5.68 8.68 -20.41
C LEU A 328 5.19 7.24 -20.61
N ARG A 329 6.11 6.27 -20.71
CA ARG A 329 5.77 4.85 -20.86
C ARG A 329 5.01 4.33 -19.64
N VAL A 330 5.46 4.64 -18.43
CA VAL A 330 4.77 4.24 -17.19
C VAL A 330 3.40 4.90 -17.09
N GLY A 331 3.29 6.19 -17.46
CA GLY A 331 2.01 6.90 -17.51
C GLY A 331 1.01 6.29 -18.49
N LEU A 332 1.46 5.90 -19.69
CA LEU A 332 0.63 5.21 -20.69
C LEU A 332 0.20 3.79 -20.27
N MET A 333 0.95 3.12 -19.39
CA MET A 333 0.58 1.79 -18.87
C MET A 333 -0.46 1.86 -17.74
N LYS A 334 -0.61 3.02 -17.09
CA LYS A 334 -1.60 3.26 -16.03
C LYS A 334 -2.95 3.80 -16.55
N SER A 335 -2.95 4.45 -17.72
CA SER A 335 -4.16 4.95 -18.39
C SER A 335 -4.86 3.87 -19.19
#